data_AF-A0A448ZY70-F1
#
_entry.id   AF-A0A448ZY70-F1
#
_cell.length_a   1.000
_cell.length_b   1.000
_cell.length_c   1.000
_cell.angle_alpha   90.00
_cell.angle_beta   90.00
_cell.angle_gamma   90.00
#
_symmetry.space_group_name_H-M   'P 1'
#
loop_
_entity.id
_entity.type
_entity.pdbx_description
1 polymer ?
#
loop_
_entity_poly.entity_id
_entity_poly.type
_entity_poly.pdbx_seq_one_letter_code
_entity_poly.pdbx_strand_id
1 'polypeptide(L)'
;MKKSNKLLLASSGLLSTFAILPFAILSCDNKAKILKQLNEYVEKEFDLKIDAWKYTIDEALDINKYINNLKSGYKFNLKSITKNNNKVEVKYTITDLKNNVESNEFSKEFSGFKDKPVDPSEKYDATKNRDELISLFEITKTTFASTNVAKFVNNKENTHFKLSEVKVIEYDDSLGTLKASIKGKYNNFDFQDEFTINDFKKPLTSLNSMTLNAKLNINKLIEEKKTFDDIKTLTNSQLLAYIEELKGLDENGNQVDVLDLLRDTNYKINSLKISNGTKFNLAISVSYNKKDKNAAEVVESKQIANYVNRDFEKTTFGNEEIAKYLLTKIKETAADKTEFASSYVSDFYRRNINVAPTLAKLPDEFKKAYGADIIYVDTISVKANDITGELHLQYCLTIEKGSEKYHSATKETTIKGFKKVDENTIRNFTVGPKVSELSDQQWLKLKADIKKLYEDNGSKPDFKITDSIQKAKFFRYANGNDTWNVIKEGTTAKDASVYTENGHWEFFTNGVKASEDFNRQRGLFNMSKFQVKTVSIKFVEISNFRKRNNLLWFDYIFEIRFQLHSSSSASTDEDTTLIKKFAYSMWV
;
A
#
# COMPACT_ATOMS: atom_id res chain seq x y z
N MET A 1 56.63 12.94 -6.34
CA MET A 1 57.15 11.70 -6.97
C MET A 1 58.29 11.20 -6.10
N LYS A 2 58.38 9.98 -5.56
CA LYS A 2 57.76 8.67 -5.80
C LYS A 2 57.49 7.98 -4.46
N LYS A 3 56.49 7.10 -4.47
CA LYS A 3 56.03 6.22 -3.38
C LYS A 3 57.12 5.28 -2.85
N SER A 4 56.99 4.86 -1.59
CA SER A 4 57.22 3.47 -1.20
C SER A 4 56.45 3.13 0.08
N ASN A 5 55.32 2.43 -0.09
CA ASN A 5 54.64 1.68 0.96
C ASN A 5 55.48 0.45 1.35
N LYS A 6 55.42 0.06 2.63
CA LYS A 6 55.33 -1.35 3.03
C LYS A 6 54.79 -1.51 4.47
N LEU A 7 53.49 -1.81 4.54
CA LEU A 7 52.86 -2.87 5.34
C LEU A 7 53.78 -4.11 5.37
N LEU A 8 53.84 -5.01 6.37
CA LEU A 8 52.94 -5.50 7.41
C LEU A 8 53.81 -6.51 8.22
N LEU A 9 53.55 -6.73 9.52
CA LEU A 9 53.39 -8.07 10.10
C LEU A 9 53.17 -7.98 11.62
N ALA A 10 52.14 -8.69 12.04
CA ALA A 10 51.56 -8.68 13.37
C ALA A 10 51.95 -9.93 14.17
N SER A 11 51.43 -9.97 15.41
CA SER A 11 51.42 -11.06 16.41
C SER A 11 52.73 -11.17 17.20
N SER A 12 52.76 -11.38 18.51
CA SER A 12 51.82 -11.85 19.55
C SER A 12 52.45 -11.40 20.89
N GLY A 13 51.76 -11.07 21.98
CA GLY A 13 50.93 -11.93 22.84
C GLY A 13 51.45 -11.84 24.30
N LEU A 14 50.51 -11.80 25.26
CA LEU A 14 50.63 -12.13 26.70
C LEU A 14 51.18 -11.09 27.75
N LEU A 15 50.22 -10.40 28.36
CA LEU A 15 49.94 -10.12 29.80
C LEU A 15 50.98 -10.40 30.92
N SER A 16 51.22 -9.38 31.77
CA SER A 16 50.99 -9.34 33.25
C SER A 16 51.74 -8.14 33.90
N THR A 17 51.06 -7.07 34.34
CA THR A 17 50.50 -6.70 35.69
C THR A 17 51.38 -5.80 36.58
N PHE A 18 50.74 -4.73 37.10
CA PHE A 18 51.06 -3.82 38.22
C PHE A 18 52.19 -2.79 38.01
N ALA A 19 52.10 -1.50 38.39
CA ALA A 19 51.04 -0.65 38.93
C ALA A 19 51.50 0.81 38.74
N ILE A 20 50.70 1.67 38.11
CA ILE A 20 50.88 3.13 38.16
C ILE A 20 49.57 3.74 38.68
N LEU A 21 49.69 4.51 39.76
CA LEU A 21 48.63 5.27 40.41
C LEU A 21 47.81 6.12 39.42
N PRO A 22 46.47 6.05 39.44
CA PRO A 22 45.59 6.92 38.68
C PRO A 22 45.08 8.06 39.56
N PHE A 23 45.73 9.22 39.54
CA PHE A 23 45.16 10.44 40.15
C PHE A 23 45.31 11.64 39.21
N ALA A 24 44.76 11.52 37.99
CA ALA A 24 44.49 12.67 37.13
C ALA A 24 43.35 12.48 36.11
N ILE A 25 42.65 11.33 36.11
CA ILE A 25 41.55 11.05 35.15
C ILE A 25 40.16 11.07 35.82
N LEU A 26 40.08 11.09 37.16
CA LEU A 26 38.79 11.03 37.90
C LEU A 26 38.01 12.35 38.01
N SER A 27 38.58 13.51 37.67
CA SER A 27 37.89 14.81 37.87
C SER A 27 36.99 15.25 36.70
N CYS A 28 37.31 14.86 35.46
CA CYS A 28 36.50 15.22 34.28
C CYS A 28 35.24 14.36 34.13
N ASP A 29 35.33 13.05 34.38
CA ASP A 29 34.15 12.14 34.28
C ASP A 29 33.09 12.44 35.33
N ASN A 30 33.51 12.86 36.53
CA ASN A 30 32.56 13.17 37.61
C ASN A 30 31.74 14.44 37.31
N LYS A 31 32.38 15.49 36.76
CA LYS A 31 31.66 16.72 36.35
C LYS A 31 30.66 16.47 35.22
N ALA A 32 31.00 15.65 34.22
CA ALA A 32 30.09 15.30 33.14
C ALA A 32 28.88 14.50 33.64
N LYS A 33 29.09 13.57 34.58
CA LYS A 33 28.01 12.81 35.22
C LYS A 33 27.10 13.70 36.06
N ILE A 34 27.66 14.62 36.83
CA ILE A 34 26.91 15.60 37.63
C ILE A 34 26.11 16.54 36.73
N LEU A 35 26.69 17.05 35.64
CA LEU A 35 25.99 17.88 34.65
C LEU A 35 24.78 17.16 34.06
N LYS A 36 24.94 15.87 33.70
CA LYS A 36 23.84 15.07 33.17
C LYS A 36 22.71 14.91 34.18
N GLN A 37 23.03 14.58 35.43
CA GLN A 37 22.05 14.47 36.52
C GLN A 37 21.36 15.80 36.82
N LEU A 38 22.11 16.91 36.76
CA LEU A 38 21.58 18.25 36.98
C LEU A 38 20.61 18.67 35.88
N ASN A 39 20.93 18.38 34.60
CA ASN A 39 20.02 18.62 33.48
C ASN A 39 18.75 17.74 33.59
N GLU A 40 18.89 16.47 33.95
CA GLU A 40 17.73 15.57 34.16
C GLU A 40 16.81 16.07 35.29
N TYR A 41 17.38 16.60 36.37
CA TYR A 41 16.61 17.25 37.44
C TYR A 41 15.86 18.49 36.93
N VAL A 42 16.50 19.34 36.13
CA VAL A 42 15.87 20.56 35.61
C VAL A 42 14.69 20.22 34.68
N GLU A 43 14.81 19.17 33.86
CA GLU A 43 13.76 18.75 32.94
C GLU A 43 12.58 18.06 33.62
N LYS A 44 12.84 17.24 34.65
CA LYS A 44 11.83 16.31 35.18
C LYS A 44 11.25 16.71 36.52
N GLU A 45 11.98 17.49 37.31
CA GLU A 45 11.62 17.76 38.70
C GLU A 45 11.54 19.25 39.04
N PHE A 46 12.36 20.09 38.41
CA PHE A 46 12.28 21.53 38.59
C PHE A 46 11.07 22.11 37.86
N ASP A 47 10.32 22.94 38.56
CA ASP A 47 9.10 23.56 38.08
C ASP A 47 9.08 25.04 38.44
N LEU A 48 9.25 25.88 37.43
CA LEU A 48 9.03 27.32 37.51
C LEU A 48 7.56 27.62 37.20
N LYS A 49 6.88 28.35 38.07
CA LYS A 49 5.46 28.72 37.97
C LYS A 49 5.26 30.20 38.20
N ILE A 50 4.19 30.72 37.60
CA ILE A 50 3.64 32.05 37.90
C ILE A 50 2.12 31.93 37.93
N ASP A 51 1.48 32.68 38.82
CA ASP A 51 0.03 32.82 38.82
C ASP A 51 -0.37 33.85 37.76
N ALA A 52 -0.55 33.38 36.52
CA ALA A 52 -0.81 34.24 35.36
C ALA A 52 -2.09 35.08 35.55
N TRP A 53 -3.09 34.59 36.30
CA TRP A 53 -4.34 35.32 36.56
C TRP A 53 -4.17 36.50 37.53
N LYS A 54 -3.06 36.53 38.28
CA LYS A 54 -2.76 37.58 39.26
C LYS A 54 -1.98 38.75 38.66
N TYR A 55 -1.14 38.49 37.66
CA TYR A 55 -0.20 39.46 37.11
C TYR A 55 -0.47 39.79 35.65
N THR A 56 -0.24 41.04 35.27
CA THR A 56 -0.21 41.46 33.87
C THR A 56 1.05 40.97 33.17
N ILE A 57 1.02 40.93 31.83
CA ILE A 57 2.18 40.48 31.05
C ILE A 57 3.45 41.34 31.30
N ASP A 58 3.29 42.62 31.60
CA ASP A 58 4.41 43.53 31.87
C ASP A 58 4.96 43.31 33.30
N GLU A 59 4.09 43.05 34.28
CA GLU A 59 4.51 42.65 35.64
C GLU A 59 5.18 41.27 35.65
N ALA A 60 4.78 40.39 34.75
CA ALA A 60 5.38 39.07 34.57
C ALA A 60 6.80 39.12 33.99
N LEU A 61 7.35 40.29 33.65
CA LEU A 61 8.77 40.47 33.34
C LEU A 61 9.65 40.58 34.59
N ASP A 62 9.06 40.69 35.78
CA ASP A 62 9.78 40.62 37.05
C ASP A 62 9.89 39.16 37.52
N ILE A 63 11.12 38.62 37.52
CA ILE A 63 11.38 37.23 37.93
C ILE A 63 10.94 36.94 39.37
N ASN A 64 10.83 37.95 40.23
CA ASN A 64 10.36 37.78 41.61
C ASN A 64 8.87 37.39 41.70
N LYS A 65 8.12 37.47 40.60
CA LYS A 65 6.72 37.00 40.52
C LYS A 65 6.61 35.49 40.28
N TYR A 66 7.72 34.82 39.95
CA TYR A 66 7.76 33.39 39.71
C TYR A 66 8.13 32.65 40.98
N ILE A 67 7.47 31.53 41.20
CA ILE A 67 7.73 30.59 42.28
C ILE A 67 8.36 29.35 41.66
N ASN A 68 9.38 28.81 42.31
CA ASN A 68 9.98 27.54 41.90
C ASN A 68 10.08 26.57 43.09
N ASN A 69 10.22 25.30 42.78
CA ASN A 69 10.39 24.21 43.75
C ASN A 69 11.86 23.77 43.88
N LEU A 70 12.80 24.73 43.83
CA LEU A 70 14.23 24.44 43.82
C LEU A 70 14.68 23.65 45.07
N LYS A 71 15.31 22.49 44.86
CA LYS A 71 15.89 21.68 45.95
C LYS A 71 17.04 22.40 46.65
N SER A 72 17.19 22.15 47.95
CA SER A 72 18.32 22.63 48.75
C SER A 72 19.66 22.19 48.15
N GLY A 73 20.63 23.10 48.11
CA GLY A 73 21.94 22.88 47.50
C GLY A 73 22.04 23.33 46.03
N TYR A 74 20.94 23.77 45.41
CA TYR A 74 20.92 24.34 44.07
C TYR A 74 20.65 25.85 44.08
N LYS A 75 21.11 26.56 43.04
CA LYS A 75 20.85 28.00 42.82
C LYS A 75 20.24 28.21 41.44
N PHE A 76 19.11 28.91 41.38
CA PHE A 76 18.51 29.37 40.13
C PHE A 76 19.24 30.62 39.61
N ASN A 77 19.58 30.63 38.32
CA ASN A 77 20.13 31.81 37.66
C ASN A 77 19.27 32.16 36.46
N LEU A 78 18.72 33.38 36.46
CA LEU A 78 18.04 33.94 35.30
C LEU A 78 19.05 34.29 34.21
N LYS A 79 18.80 33.85 32.98
CA LYS A 79 19.56 34.27 31.79
C LYS A 79 18.84 35.41 31.08
N SER A 80 17.55 35.25 30.81
CA SER A 80 16.71 36.31 30.24
C SER A 80 15.24 36.08 30.54
N ILE A 81 14.48 37.17 30.48
CA ILE A 81 13.02 37.15 30.49
C ILE A 81 12.52 38.11 29.42
N THR A 82 11.74 37.60 28.46
CA THR A 82 11.35 38.34 27.27
C THR A 82 9.87 38.19 26.98
N LYS A 83 9.25 39.28 26.50
CA LYS A 83 7.85 39.30 26.05
C LYS A 83 7.79 38.99 24.56
N ASN A 84 6.92 38.06 24.17
CA ASN A 84 6.61 37.77 22.78
C ASN A 84 5.09 37.68 22.61
N ASN A 85 4.48 38.70 22.02
CA ASN A 85 3.02 38.87 21.95
C ASN A 85 2.35 38.75 23.33
N ASN A 86 1.46 37.77 23.51
CA ASN A 86 0.72 37.50 24.75
C ASN A 86 1.39 36.42 25.63
N LYS A 87 2.69 36.20 25.44
CA LYS A 87 3.48 35.22 26.20
C LYS A 87 4.74 35.84 26.79
N VAL A 88 5.22 35.25 27.88
CA VAL A 88 6.53 35.53 28.48
C VAL A 88 7.38 34.28 28.39
N GLU A 89 8.58 34.42 27.82
CA GLU A 89 9.61 33.37 27.79
C GLU A 89 10.63 33.66 28.90
N VAL A 90 10.87 32.66 29.76
CA VAL A 90 11.91 32.73 30.80
C VAL A 90 13.01 31.74 30.49
N LYS A 91 14.23 32.23 30.28
CA LYS A 91 15.44 31.41 30.09
C LYS A 91 16.29 31.39 31.35
N TYR A 92 16.71 30.22 31.79
CA TYR A 92 17.40 30.04 33.06
C TYR A 92 18.37 28.86 33.06
N THR A 93 19.27 28.85 34.05
CA THR A 93 20.13 27.73 34.41
C THR A 93 20.03 27.45 35.91
N ILE A 94 20.46 26.26 36.33
CA ILE A 94 20.58 25.89 37.74
C ILE A 94 22.03 25.51 38.02
N THR A 95 22.59 26.03 39.11
CA THR A 95 23.93 25.67 39.60
C THR A 95 23.84 24.70 40.77
N ASP A 96 24.55 23.58 40.68
CA ASP A 96 24.87 22.74 41.84
C ASP A 96 25.96 23.41 42.67
N LEU A 97 25.60 23.90 43.86
CA LEU A 97 26.51 24.65 44.74
C LEU A 97 27.59 23.76 45.35
N LYS A 98 27.32 22.46 45.54
CA LYS A 98 28.27 21.52 46.13
C LYS A 98 29.40 21.20 45.15
N ASN A 99 29.05 21.05 43.87
CA ASN A 99 29.98 20.60 42.83
C ASN A 99 30.45 21.73 41.90
N ASN A 100 29.88 22.93 42.05
CA ASN A 100 30.11 24.10 41.20
C ASN A 100 29.95 23.78 39.70
N VAL A 101 28.84 23.12 39.36
CA VAL A 101 28.45 22.76 37.99
C VAL A 101 27.16 23.48 37.64
N GLU A 102 27.11 24.13 36.48
CA GLU A 102 25.93 24.82 35.96
C GLU A 102 25.26 23.96 34.88
N SER A 103 23.93 23.89 34.90
CA SER A 103 23.13 23.18 33.91
C SER A 103 23.24 23.82 32.52
N ASN A 104 22.72 23.12 31.51
CA ASN A 104 22.38 23.74 30.24
C ASN A 104 21.32 24.84 30.43
N GLU A 105 21.19 25.72 29.44
CA GLU A 105 20.11 26.71 29.40
C GLU A 105 18.78 26.03 29.08
N PHE A 106 17.76 26.33 29.88
CA PHE A 106 16.39 25.88 29.70
C PHE A 106 15.48 27.09 29.45
N SER A 107 14.41 26.88 28.68
CA SER A 107 13.40 27.90 28.39
C SER A 107 12.00 27.39 28.75
N LYS A 108 11.17 28.25 29.34
CA LYS A 108 9.77 27.96 29.63
C LYS A 108 8.88 29.14 29.24
N GLU A 109 7.82 28.84 28.49
CA GLU A 109 6.81 29.82 28.08
C GLU A 109 5.62 29.85 29.05
N PHE A 110 5.15 31.05 29.35
CA PHE A 110 3.97 31.30 30.17
C PHE A 110 2.96 32.15 29.39
N SER A 111 1.68 31.86 29.57
CA SER A 111 0.56 32.52 28.86
C SER A 111 -0.68 32.59 29.77
N GLY A 112 -1.72 33.29 29.33
CA GLY A 112 -2.96 33.47 30.12
C GLY A 112 -2.81 34.50 31.23
N PHE A 113 -1.97 35.52 31.02
CA PHE A 113 -1.80 36.62 31.95
C PHE A 113 -3.07 37.45 32.07
N LYS A 114 -3.27 38.04 33.25
CA LYS A 114 -4.35 38.99 33.49
C LYS A 114 -4.24 40.14 32.49
N ASP A 115 -5.32 40.47 31.82
CA ASP A 115 -5.36 41.67 30.99
C ASP A 115 -4.99 42.88 31.85
N LYS A 116 -4.15 43.75 31.30
CA LYS A 116 -3.84 45.03 31.95
C LYS A 116 -5.17 45.74 32.21
N PRO A 117 -5.41 46.27 33.42
CA PRO A 117 -6.56 47.13 33.65
C PRO A 117 -6.54 48.21 32.59
N VAL A 118 -7.62 48.31 31.81
CA VAL A 118 -7.78 49.33 30.79
C VAL A 118 -7.55 50.68 31.46
N ASP A 119 -6.51 51.39 31.06
CA ASP A 119 -6.36 52.77 31.48
C ASP A 119 -7.47 53.55 30.76
N PRO A 120 -8.52 54.02 31.47
CA PRO A 120 -9.64 54.71 30.83
C PRO A 120 -9.20 56.04 30.20
N SER A 121 -7.97 56.49 30.46
CA SER A 121 -7.37 57.69 29.90
C SER A 121 -6.50 57.45 28.65
N GLU A 122 -6.24 56.19 28.27
CA GLU A 122 -5.45 55.87 27.09
C GLU A 122 -6.20 56.25 25.81
N LYS A 123 -5.58 57.12 25.00
CA LYS A 123 -6.07 57.50 23.68
C LYS A 123 -5.63 56.48 22.65
N TYR A 124 -6.41 56.38 21.57
CA TYR A 124 -6.08 55.52 20.44
C TYR A 124 -4.68 55.79 19.87
N ASP A 125 -3.89 54.74 19.71
CA ASP A 125 -2.59 54.74 19.03
C ASP A 125 -2.62 53.67 17.93
N ALA A 126 -2.54 54.12 16.67
CA ALA A 126 -2.59 53.23 15.52
C ALA A 126 -1.49 52.16 15.50
N THR A 127 -0.33 52.41 16.11
CA THR A 127 0.75 51.41 16.16
C THR A 127 0.49 50.30 17.18
N LYS A 128 -0.36 50.54 18.18
CA LYS A 128 -0.66 49.60 19.26
C LYS A 128 -2.01 48.92 19.09
N ASN A 129 -3.01 49.66 18.63
CA ASN A 129 -4.42 49.26 18.74
C ASN A 129 -5.05 48.84 17.39
N ARG A 130 -4.31 48.94 16.27
CA ARG A 130 -4.87 48.66 14.93
C ARG A 130 -5.23 47.20 14.71
N ASP A 131 -4.47 46.26 15.23
CA ASP A 131 -4.81 44.83 15.10
C ASP A 131 -6.10 44.48 15.84
N GLU A 132 -6.31 45.06 17.02
CA GLU A 132 -7.57 44.95 17.76
C GLU A 132 -8.73 45.57 16.97
N LEU A 133 -8.54 46.77 16.41
CA LEU A 133 -9.54 47.43 15.56
C LEU A 133 -9.90 46.58 14.33
N ILE A 134 -8.91 45.99 13.66
CA ILE A 134 -9.12 45.11 12.51
C ILE A 134 -9.87 43.83 12.93
N SER A 135 -9.60 43.30 14.13
CA SER A 135 -10.22 42.06 14.62
C SER A 135 -11.75 42.16 14.74
N LEU A 136 -12.29 43.36 14.99
CA LEU A 136 -13.74 43.62 15.02
C LEU A 136 -14.44 43.20 13.72
N PHE A 137 -13.75 43.26 12.59
CA PHE A 137 -14.34 42.98 11.27
C PHE A 137 -14.33 41.51 10.89
N GLU A 138 -13.72 40.62 11.70
CA GLU A 138 -13.70 39.17 11.47
C GLU A 138 -13.31 38.81 10.02
N ILE A 139 -12.30 39.52 9.50
CA ILE A 139 -11.86 39.38 8.11
C ILE A 139 -11.28 38.00 7.84
N THR A 140 -11.46 37.51 6.62
CA THR A 140 -10.94 36.22 6.17
C THR A 140 -9.90 36.45 5.09
N LYS A 141 -8.61 36.37 5.44
CA LYS A 141 -7.52 36.62 4.48
C LYS A 141 -7.39 35.56 3.38
N THR A 142 -7.97 34.38 3.55
CA THR A 142 -7.98 33.32 2.53
C THR A 142 -9.00 33.55 1.41
N THR A 143 -9.82 34.61 1.50
CA THR A 143 -10.74 35.05 0.43
C THR A 143 -10.25 36.36 -0.18
N PHE A 144 -10.90 36.80 -1.26
CA PHE A 144 -10.63 38.09 -1.86
C PHE A 144 -11.00 39.26 -0.92
N ALA A 145 -10.39 40.42 -1.17
CA ALA A 145 -10.63 41.63 -0.39
C ALA A 145 -12.10 42.07 -0.53
N SER A 146 -12.63 42.03 -1.76
CA SER A 146 -14.02 42.37 -2.08
C SER A 146 -15.04 41.56 -1.29
N THR A 147 -14.78 40.28 -1.02
CA THR A 147 -15.67 39.40 -0.24
C THR A 147 -15.80 39.83 1.23
N ASN A 148 -14.85 40.61 1.74
CA ASN A 148 -14.86 41.09 3.12
C ASN A 148 -15.50 42.49 3.27
N VAL A 149 -15.83 43.18 2.17
CA VAL A 149 -16.35 44.56 2.20
C VAL A 149 -17.63 44.66 3.04
N ALA A 150 -18.54 43.69 2.92
CA ALA A 150 -19.80 43.68 3.68
C ALA A 150 -19.61 43.55 5.20
N LYS A 151 -18.42 43.16 5.68
CA LYS A 151 -18.13 43.06 7.12
C LYS A 151 -17.82 44.42 7.75
N PHE A 152 -17.48 45.43 6.95
CA PHE A 152 -17.19 46.80 7.38
C PHE A 152 -18.48 47.60 7.57
N VAL A 153 -19.19 47.29 8.65
CA VAL A 153 -20.45 47.93 9.04
C VAL A 153 -20.27 48.89 10.22
N ASN A 154 -21.15 49.88 10.32
CA ASN A 154 -21.22 50.78 11.47
C ASN A 154 -21.66 50.02 12.74
N ASN A 155 -21.46 50.64 13.91
CA ASN A 155 -21.91 50.15 15.23
C ASN A 155 -21.26 48.84 15.70
N LYS A 156 -20.10 48.45 15.17
CA LYS A 156 -19.28 47.42 15.82
C LYS A 156 -18.66 47.99 17.09
N GLU A 157 -18.60 47.18 18.14
CA GLU A 157 -18.02 47.56 19.42
C GLU A 157 -17.34 46.38 20.13
N ASN A 158 -16.38 46.70 20.99
CA ASN A 158 -15.81 45.81 22.00
C ASN A 158 -15.55 46.62 23.29
N THR A 159 -14.73 46.09 24.20
CA THR A 159 -14.39 46.75 25.46
C THR A 159 -13.79 48.16 25.28
N HIS A 160 -13.04 48.41 24.21
CA HIS A 160 -12.35 49.68 23.98
C HIS A 160 -12.99 50.52 22.87
N PHE A 161 -13.40 49.88 21.78
CA PHE A 161 -13.88 50.52 20.56
C PHE A 161 -15.40 50.59 20.52
N LYS A 162 -15.91 51.75 20.10
CA LYS A 162 -17.31 51.96 19.68
C LYS A 162 -17.34 52.71 18.36
N LEU A 163 -17.59 52.01 17.26
CA LEU A 163 -17.48 52.55 15.91
C LEU A 163 -18.76 53.28 15.49
N SER A 164 -18.63 54.51 14.98
CA SER A 164 -19.75 55.33 14.51
C SER A 164 -19.82 55.46 12.99
N GLU A 165 -18.66 55.51 12.33
CA GLU A 165 -18.56 55.60 10.87
C GLU A 165 -17.51 54.60 10.38
N VAL A 166 -17.89 53.67 9.52
CA VAL A 166 -17.01 52.68 8.90
C VAL A 166 -17.24 52.72 7.40
N LYS A 167 -16.17 52.92 6.64
CA LYS A 167 -16.24 52.98 5.18
C LYS A 167 -15.05 52.27 4.54
N VAL A 168 -15.33 51.32 3.67
CA VAL A 168 -14.32 50.82 2.72
C VAL A 168 -14.14 51.84 1.61
N ILE A 169 -12.94 52.40 1.52
CA ILE A 169 -12.58 53.47 0.59
C ILE A 169 -12.12 52.88 -0.74
N GLU A 170 -11.30 51.84 -0.67
CA GLU A 170 -10.61 51.25 -1.80
C GLU A 170 -10.36 49.76 -1.54
N TYR A 171 -10.36 48.94 -2.58
CA TYR A 171 -9.83 47.57 -2.52
C TYR A 171 -9.43 47.12 -3.91
N ASP A 172 -8.47 46.21 -3.96
CA ASP A 172 -8.00 45.61 -5.21
C ASP A 172 -7.72 44.12 -4.95
N ASP A 173 -8.59 43.27 -5.50
CA ASP A 173 -8.45 41.82 -5.37
C ASP A 173 -7.18 41.29 -6.04
N SER A 174 -6.67 41.96 -7.09
CA SER A 174 -5.42 41.57 -7.76
C SER A 174 -4.19 41.81 -6.88
N LEU A 175 -4.21 42.89 -6.09
CA LEU A 175 -3.15 43.21 -5.14
C LEU A 175 -3.35 42.52 -3.79
N GLY A 176 -4.56 42.06 -3.48
CA GLY A 176 -4.94 41.46 -2.20
C GLY A 176 -4.99 42.51 -1.09
N THR A 177 -5.52 43.71 -1.39
CA THR A 177 -5.54 44.85 -0.46
C THR A 177 -6.94 45.42 -0.26
N LEU A 178 -7.21 45.90 0.95
CA LEU A 178 -8.44 46.63 1.31
C LEU A 178 -8.10 47.81 2.19
N LYS A 179 -8.60 49.00 1.84
CA LYS A 179 -8.41 50.24 2.59
C LYS A 179 -9.71 50.71 3.19
N ALA A 180 -9.71 50.95 4.49
CA ALA A 180 -10.88 51.41 5.25
C ALA A 180 -10.59 52.70 6.01
N SER A 181 -11.61 53.55 6.16
CA SER A 181 -11.62 54.67 7.10
C SER A 181 -12.67 54.43 8.16
N ILE A 182 -12.27 54.67 9.41
CA ILE A 182 -13.07 54.41 10.59
C ILE A 182 -13.04 55.65 11.48
N LYS A 183 -14.21 55.99 12.03
CA LYS A 183 -14.36 56.92 13.15
C LYS A 183 -15.17 56.27 14.26
N GLY A 184 -14.88 56.66 15.48
CA GLY A 184 -15.58 56.16 16.65
C GLY A 184 -14.96 56.67 17.94
N LYS A 185 -15.19 55.91 19.01
CA LYS A 185 -14.57 56.15 20.31
C LYS A 185 -13.65 55.00 20.69
N TYR A 186 -12.49 55.33 21.25
CA TYR A 186 -11.59 54.40 21.95
C TYR A 186 -11.50 54.87 23.40
N ASN A 187 -11.92 54.04 24.37
CA ASN A 187 -12.00 54.42 25.79
C ASN A 187 -12.72 55.77 26.01
N ASN A 188 -13.82 56.00 25.28
CA ASN A 188 -14.61 57.25 25.27
C ASN A 188 -13.98 58.48 24.60
N PHE A 189 -12.74 58.43 24.11
CA PHE A 189 -12.14 59.49 23.30
C PHE A 189 -12.43 59.28 21.82
N ASP A 190 -12.79 60.36 21.14
CA ASP A 190 -12.98 60.32 19.68
C ASP A 190 -11.66 59.98 18.99
N PHE A 191 -11.72 59.07 18.03
CA PHE A 191 -10.60 58.72 17.17
C PHE A 191 -11.05 58.57 15.72
N GLN A 192 -10.08 58.72 14.82
CA GLN A 192 -10.22 58.43 13.41
C GLN A 192 -8.96 57.71 12.94
N ASP A 193 -9.13 56.65 12.16
CA ASP A 193 -8.01 55.98 11.49
C ASP A 193 -8.36 55.68 10.03
N GLU A 194 -7.32 55.64 9.19
CA GLU A 194 -7.37 55.16 7.81
C GLU A 194 -6.21 54.17 7.64
N PHE A 195 -6.52 52.93 7.28
CA PHE A 195 -5.52 51.87 7.18
C PHE A 195 -5.78 50.94 6.00
N THR A 196 -4.70 50.29 5.56
CA THR A 196 -4.72 49.27 4.52
C THR A 196 -4.45 47.91 5.16
N ILE A 197 -5.32 46.97 4.86
CA ILE A 197 -5.15 45.56 5.18
C ILE A 197 -4.59 44.86 3.95
N ASN A 198 -3.48 44.15 4.13
CA ASN A 198 -2.81 43.39 3.10
C ASN A 198 -3.00 41.88 3.28
N ASP A 199 -2.49 41.12 2.32
CA ASP A 199 -2.38 39.66 2.32
C ASP A 199 -3.72 38.92 2.20
N PHE A 200 -4.72 39.54 1.56
CA PHE A 200 -5.88 38.79 1.07
C PHE A 200 -5.47 37.84 -0.06
N LYS A 201 -6.30 36.82 -0.34
CA LYS A 201 -6.13 35.93 -1.50
C LYS A 201 -5.95 36.78 -2.75
N LYS A 202 -5.02 36.39 -3.61
CA LYS A 202 -4.80 37.01 -4.91
C LYS A 202 -5.13 36.00 -6.01
N PRO A 203 -5.81 36.41 -7.09
CA PRO A 203 -5.92 35.56 -8.26
C PRO A 203 -4.54 35.41 -8.90
N LEU A 204 -4.29 34.26 -9.53
CA LEU A 204 -3.26 34.15 -10.56
C LEU A 204 -3.56 35.13 -11.69
N THR A 205 -2.69 36.12 -11.92
CA THR A 205 -2.88 37.17 -12.94
C THR A 205 -1.97 37.03 -14.17
N SER A 206 -1.10 36.03 -14.18
CA SER A 206 -0.16 35.74 -15.26
C SER A 206 0.13 34.24 -15.32
N LEU A 207 0.21 33.69 -16.52
CA LEU A 207 0.62 32.32 -16.78
C LEU A 207 1.63 32.33 -17.93
N ASN A 208 2.75 31.65 -17.76
CA ASN A 208 3.77 31.57 -18.79
C ASN A 208 3.30 30.67 -19.94
N SER A 209 2.83 31.30 -21.02
CA SER A 209 2.34 30.62 -22.23
C SER A 209 3.34 29.66 -22.85
N MET A 210 4.65 29.91 -22.68
CA MET A 210 5.74 29.08 -23.19
C MET A 210 6.03 27.84 -22.34
N THR A 211 5.29 27.64 -21.25
CA THR A 211 5.43 26.45 -20.37
C THR A 211 4.19 25.59 -20.37
N LEU A 212 3.11 26.06 -21.01
CA LEU A 212 1.87 25.32 -21.12
C LEU A 212 2.07 24.02 -21.90
N ASN A 213 1.52 22.97 -21.32
CA ASN A 213 1.53 21.62 -21.85
C ASN A 213 0.18 20.96 -21.58
N ALA A 214 -0.32 20.21 -22.57
CA ALA A 214 -1.59 19.52 -22.50
C ALA A 214 -1.43 18.06 -22.91
N LYS A 215 -2.12 17.18 -22.19
CA LYS A 215 -2.18 15.75 -22.47
C LYS A 215 -3.62 15.34 -22.73
N LEU A 216 -3.83 14.61 -23.82
CA LEU A 216 -5.16 14.11 -24.17
C LEU A 216 -5.54 12.91 -23.30
N ASN A 217 -6.83 12.82 -22.99
CA ASN A 217 -7.43 11.66 -22.38
C ASN A 217 -7.62 10.57 -23.44
N ILE A 218 -6.56 9.78 -23.65
CA ILE A 218 -6.55 8.67 -24.61
C ILE A 218 -7.62 7.63 -24.27
N ASN A 219 -7.84 7.34 -22.98
CA ASN A 219 -8.85 6.37 -22.56
C ASN A 219 -10.27 6.79 -22.98
N LYS A 220 -10.60 8.08 -22.87
CA LYS A 220 -11.88 8.61 -23.31
C LYS A 220 -12.03 8.58 -24.83
N LEU A 221 -10.97 8.89 -25.56
CA LEU A 221 -10.95 8.76 -27.02
C LEU A 221 -11.22 7.31 -27.44
N ILE A 222 -10.58 6.34 -26.79
CA ILE A 222 -10.82 4.91 -27.00
C ILE A 222 -12.28 4.55 -26.65
N GLU A 223 -12.77 4.95 -25.47
CA GLU A 223 -14.14 4.68 -25.00
C GLU A 223 -15.22 5.15 -25.99
N GLU A 224 -15.06 6.38 -26.47
CA GLU A 224 -15.99 7.01 -27.41
C GLU A 224 -15.68 6.70 -28.87
N LYS A 225 -14.64 5.90 -29.13
CA LYS A 225 -14.22 5.45 -30.47
C LYS A 225 -13.85 6.63 -31.39
N LYS A 226 -13.20 7.63 -30.81
CA LYS A 226 -12.73 8.83 -31.50
C LYS A 226 -11.22 8.81 -31.67
N THR A 227 -10.77 9.35 -32.79
CA THR A 227 -9.37 9.67 -33.08
C THR A 227 -9.08 11.12 -32.70
N PHE A 228 -7.81 11.52 -32.84
CA PHE A 228 -7.44 12.93 -32.72
C PHE A 228 -8.13 13.80 -33.77
N ASP A 229 -8.32 13.27 -34.99
CA ASP A 229 -8.95 14.02 -36.08
C ASP A 229 -10.43 14.33 -35.77
N ASP A 230 -11.12 13.42 -35.08
CA ASP A 230 -12.52 13.59 -34.68
C ASP A 230 -12.71 14.73 -33.66
N ILE A 231 -11.69 15.07 -32.88
CA ILE A 231 -11.76 16.16 -31.89
C ILE A 231 -11.22 17.50 -32.41
N LYS A 232 -10.66 17.56 -33.62
CA LYS A 232 -10.10 18.81 -34.20
C LYS A 232 -11.11 19.94 -34.34
N THR A 233 -12.38 19.60 -34.54
CA THR A 233 -13.48 20.56 -34.71
C THR A 233 -14.08 21.03 -33.39
N LEU A 234 -13.74 20.37 -32.27
CA LEU A 234 -14.27 20.72 -30.95
C LEU A 234 -13.59 21.98 -30.39
N THR A 235 -14.34 22.74 -29.60
CA THR A 235 -13.83 23.97 -28.97
C THR A 235 -14.23 24.07 -27.50
N ASN A 236 -13.49 24.88 -26.74
CA ASN A 236 -13.81 25.26 -25.36
C ASN A 236 -14.14 24.04 -24.49
N SER A 237 -15.33 24.01 -23.87
CA SER A 237 -15.77 22.93 -22.99
C SER A 237 -15.83 21.57 -23.68
N GLN A 238 -16.13 21.52 -24.98
CA GLN A 238 -16.19 20.26 -25.74
C GLN A 238 -14.80 19.65 -25.90
N LEU A 239 -13.79 20.46 -26.23
CA LEU A 239 -12.42 20.00 -26.37
C LEU A 239 -11.77 19.73 -25.00
N LEU A 240 -12.05 20.58 -24.01
CA LEU A 240 -11.57 20.42 -22.64
C LEU A 240 -11.93 19.04 -22.05
N ALA A 241 -13.11 18.51 -22.43
CA ALA A 241 -13.56 17.20 -21.98
C ALA A 241 -12.66 16.03 -22.44
N TYR A 242 -11.74 16.25 -23.38
CA TYR A 242 -10.74 15.28 -23.86
C TYR A 242 -9.31 15.61 -23.42
N ILE A 243 -9.11 16.59 -22.53
CA ILE A 243 -7.82 16.91 -21.95
C ILE A 243 -7.77 16.31 -20.55
N GLU A 244 -6.81 15.42 -20.30
CA GLU A 244 -6.59 14.78 -19.00
C GLU A 244 -5.71 15.66 -18.09
N GLU A 245 -4.72 16.34 -18.68
CA GLU A 245 -3.81 17.22 -17.95
C GLU A 245 -3.60 18.51 -18.74
N LEU A 246 -3.63 19.66 -18.04
CA LEU A 246 -3.27 20.97 -18.59
C LEU A 246 -2.48 21.73 -17.53
N LYS A 247 -1.17 21.88 -17.74
CA LYS A 247 -0.25 22.41 -16.75
C LYS A 247 0.62 23.51 -17.35
N GLY A 248 0.97 24.51 -16.54
CA GLY A 248 1.89 25.59 -16.90
C GLY A 248 2.59 26.15 -15.66
N LEU A 249 3.44 27.16 -15.84
CA LEU A 249 4.11 27.87 -14.75
C LEU A 249 3.55 29.29 -14.59
N ASP A 250 3.46 29.76 -13.34
CA ASP A 250 3.24 31.18 -13.04
C ASP A 250 4.51 32.02 -13.27
N GLU A 251 4.42 33.33 -13.03
CA GLU A 251 5.55 34.26 -13.13
C GLU A 251 6.70 33.99 -12.15
N ASN A 252 6.43 33.27 -11.06
CA ASN A 252 7.42 32.89 -10.05
C ASN A 252 8.04 31.50 -10.31
N GLY A 253 7.62 30.82 -11.39
CA GLY A 253 8.07 29.48 -11.74
C GLY A 253 7.35 28.35 -11.00
N ASN A 254 6.27 28.63 -10.26
CA ASN A 254 5.47 27.59 -9.62
C ASN A 254 4.57 26.90 -10.63
N GLN A 255 4.40 25.58 -10.47
CA GLN A 255 3.50 24.82 -11.33
C GLN A 255 2.03 25.12 -10.99
N VAL A 256 1.25 25.37 -12.04
CA VAL A 256 -0.20 25.61 -11.99
C VAL A 256 -0.91 24.49 -12.72
N ASP A 257 -1.84 23.82 -12.03
CA ASP A 257 -2.83 22.98 -12.68
C ASP A 257 -3.98 23.86 -13.21
N VAL A 258 -4.03 23.98 -14.53
CA VAL A 258 -4.99 24.87 -15.19
C VAL A 258 -6.38 24.26 -15.19
N LEU A 259 -6.53 22.93 -15.18
CA LEU A 259 -7.86 22.30 -15.10
C LEU A 259 -8.50 22.59 -13.75
N ASP A 260 -7.73 22.54 -12.66
CA ASP A 260 -8.20 22.92 -11.34
C ASP A 260 -8.47 24.42 -11.22
N LEU A 261 -7.61 25.26 -11.81
CA LEU A 261 -7.82 26.72 -11.87
C LEU A 261 -9.17 27.09 -12.49
N LEU A 262 -9.54 26.39 -13.57
CA LEU A 262 -10.78 26.61 -14.31
C LEU A 262 -12.05 26.15 -13.57
N ARG A 263 -11.92 25.54 -12.38
CA ARG A 263 -13.06 25.26 -11.49
C ARG A 263 -13.49 26.51 -10.70
N ASP A 264 -12.60 27.47 -10.51
CA ASP A 264 -12.90 28.75 -9.87
C ASP A 264 -13.60 29.66 -10.90
N THR A 265 -14.78 30.18 -10.54
CA THR A 265 -15.67 30.96 -11.42
C THR A 265 -15.03 32.26 -11.91
N ASN A 266 -13.96 32.73 -11.26
CA ASN A 266 -13.24 33.92 -11.68
C ASN A 266 -12.40 33.66 -12.94
N TYR A 267 -12.13 32.40 -13.31
CA TYR A 267 -11.39 32.05 -14.50
C TYR A 267 -12.32 31.61 -15.63
N LYS A 268 -12.03 32.09 -16.84
CA LYS A 268 -12.81 31.78 -18.03
C LYS A 268 -11.90 31.39 -19.19
N ILE A 269 -12.25 30.28 -19.84
CA ILE A 269 -11.69 29.94 -21.15
C ILE A 269 -12.32 30.86 -22.19
N ASN A 270 -11.49 31.70 -22.79
CA ASN A 270 -11.91 32.58 -23.89
C ASN A 270 -11.83 31.86 -25.24
N SER A 271 -10.84 30.98 -25.39
CA SER A 271 -10.68 30.16 -26.58
C SER A 271 -9.85 28.93 -26.22
N LEU A 272 -10.36 27.75 -26.56
CA LEU A 272 -9.60 26.51 -26.63
C LEU A 272 -9.97 25.82 -27.94
N LYS A 273 -9.00 25.61 -28.83
CA LYS A 273 -9.21 24.92 -30.11
C LYS A 273 -7.92 24.26 -30.59
N ILE A 274 -8.04 23.21 -31.40
CA ILE A 274 -6.89 22.64 -32.11
C ILE A 274 -6.59 23.53 -33.32
N SER A 275 -5.32 23.82 -33.56
CA SER A 275 -4.82 24.55 -34.72
C SER A 275 -3.70 23.78 -35.38
N ASN A 276 -3.58 23.92 -36.71
CA ASN A 276 -2.47 23.45 -37.54
C ASN A 276 -1.71 22.22 -37.01
N GLY A 277 -2.10 21.03 -37.47
CA GLY A 277 -1.46 19.78 -37.08
C GLY A 277 -1.90 19.34 -35.69
N THR A 278 -0.96 19.28 -34.74
CA THR A 278 -1.10 18.70 -33.39
C THR A 278 -1.14 19.74 -32.28
N LYS A 279 -1.27 21.03 -32.62
CA LYS A 279 -1.18 22.11 -31.64
C LYS A 279 -2.55 22.55 -31.13
N PHE A 280 -2.64 22.96 -29.88
CA PHE A 280 -3.80 23.65 -29.36
C PHE A 280 -3.50 25.14 -29.19
N ASN A 281 -4.55 25.95 -29.30
CA ASN A 281 -4.59 27.36 -28.93
C ASN A 281 -5.45 27.53 -27.68
N LEU A 282 -4.86 28.09 -26.63
CA LEU A 282 -5.54 28.39 -25.38
C LEU A 282 -5.45 29.89 -25.06
N ALA A 283 -6.58 30.46 -24.66
CA ALA A 283 -6.69 31.79 -24.07
C ALA A 283 -7.56 31.72 -22.81
N ILE A 284 -7.02 32.21 -21.69
CA ILE A 284 -7.70 32.26 -20.39
C ILE A 284 -7.65 33.68 -19.86
N SER A 285 -8.76 34.13 -19.28
CA SER A 285 -8.83 35.36 -18.48
C SER A 285 -9.24 35.07 -17.06
N VAL A 286 -8.83 35.97 -16.17
CA VAL A 286 -9.32 36.07 -14.80
C VAL A 286 -10.12 37.35 -14.63
N SER A 287 -11.21 37.29 -13.88
CA SER A 287 -11.99 38.45 -13.45
C SER A 287 -11.85 38.68 -11.96
N TYR A 288 -11.74 39.93 -11.54
CA TYR A 288 -11.59 40.31 -10.14
C TYR A 288 -12.17 41.70 -9.88
N ASN A 289 -12.58 41.97 -8.64
CA ASN A 289 -13.21 43.24 -8.30
C ASN A 289 -12.16 44.24 -7.84
N LYS A 290 -12.35 45.49 -8.25
CA LYS A 290 -11.53 46.62 -7.84
C LYS A 290 -12.40 47.84 -7.60
N LYS A 291 -12.03 48.64 -6.61
CA LYS A 291 -12.64 49.93 -6.34
C LYS A 291 -11.53 50.90 -5.96
N ASP A 292 -11.27 51.88 -6.81
CA ASP A 292 -10.36 52.98 -6.50
C ASP A 292 -11.02 54.02 -5.59
N LYS A 293 -10.19 54.84 -4.91
CA LYS A 293 -10.68 55.93 -4.05
C LYS A 293 -11.57 56.89 -4.85
N ASN A 294 -12.79 57.11 -4.35
CA ASN A 294 -13.83 57.96 -4.96
C ASN A 294 -14.37 57.46 -6.32
N ALA A 295 -14.09 56.21 -6.70
CA ALA A 295 -14.67 55.58 -7.87
C ALA A 295 -15.76 54.56 -7.49
N ALA A 296 -16.59 54.19 -8.47
CA ALA A 296 -17.46 53.04 -8.36
C ALA A 296 -16.62 51.75 -8.43
N GLU A 297 -17.16 50.68 -7.85
CA GLU A 297 -16.60 49.33 -8.05
C GLU A 297 -16.67 48.94 -9.53
N VAL A 298 -15.62 48.30 -10.01
CA VAL A 298 -15.51 47.74 -11.34
C VAL A 298 -15.07 46.28 -11.26
N VAL A 299 -15.58 45.47 -12.18
CA VAL A 299 -15.07 44.12 -12.44
C VAL A 299 -14.03 44.23 -13.54
N GLU A 300 -12.75 44.06 -13.21
CA GLU A 300 -11.69 44.00 -14.20
C GLU A 300 -11.57 42.58 -14.76
N SER A 301 -11.17 42.45 -16.02
CA SER A 301 -10.85 41.18 -16.66
C SER A 301 -9.48 41.26 -17.31
N LYS A 302 -8.56 40.40 -16.87
CA LYS A 302 -7.19 40.33 -17.39
C LYS A 302 -6.96 38.99 -18.07
N GLN A 303 -6.41 39.02 -19.28
CA GLN A 303 -5.94 37.79 -19.93
C GLN A 303 -4.66 37.31 -19.24
N ILE A 304 -4.67 36.07 -18.77
CA ILE A 304 -3.54 35.47 -18.06
C ILE A 304 -2.72 34.55 -18.97
N ALA A 305 -3.33 34.05 -20.06
CA ALA A 305 -2.67 33.25 -21.09
C ALA A 305 -3.18 33.71 -22.47
N ASN A 306 -2.25 34.07 -23.36
CA ASN A 306 -2.54 34.57 -24.70
C ASN A 306 -2.03 33.62 -25.78
N TYR A 307 -2.93 33.18 -26.67
CA TYR A 307 -2.69 32.44 -27.92
C TYR A 307 -1.46 31.54 -27.87
N VAL A 308 -1.58 30.55 -27.01
CA VAL A 308 -0.58 29.53 -26.75
C VAL A 308 -0.60 28.55 -27.90
N ASN A 309 0.39 28.51 -28.80
CA ASN A 309 0.43 27.53 -29.89
C ASN A 309 1.35 26.36 -29.51
N ARG A 310 0.81 25.37 -28.79
CA ARG A 310 1.61 24.29 -28.17
C ARG A 310 1.13 22.93 -28.60
N ASP A 311 2.07 22.01 -28.78
CA ASP A 311 1.76 20.63 -29.10
C ASP A 311 1.16 19.92 -27.88
N PHE A 312 0.23 19.01 -28.13
CA PHE A 312 -0.10 18.00 -27.13
C PHE A 312 1.08 17.05 -26.97
N GLU A 313 1.31 16.52 -25.76
CA GLU A 313 2.36 15.53 -25.51
C GLU A 313 2.22 14.30 -26.41
N LYS A 314 0.98 13.88 -26.65
CA LYS A 314 0.62 12.72 -27.45
C LYS A 314 -0.74 12.92 -28.10
N THR A 315 -0.79 12.79 -29.43
CA THR A 315 -2.01 12.94 -30.22
C THR A 315 -2.53 11.63 -30.78
N THR A 316 -1.69 10.61 -30.93
CA THR A 316 -2.10 9.32 -31.49
C THR A 316 -1.99 8.21 -30.47
N PHE A 317 -2.75 7.14 -30.68
CA PHE A 317 -2.70 5.91 -29.91
C PHE A 317 -2.82 4.72 -30.86
N GLY A 318 -2.18 3.61 -30.53
CA GLY A 318 -2.17 2.39 -31.32
C GLY A 318 -2.92 1.25 -30.64
N ASN A 319 -2.74 0.05 -31.20
CA ASN A 319 -3.41 -1.16 -30.72
C ASN A 319 -2.95 -1.56 -29.30
N GLU A 320 -1.74 -1.21 -28.86
CA GLU A 320 -1.28 -1.46 -27.49
C GLU A 320 -2.07 -0.65 -26.46
N GLU A 321 -2.30 0.64 -26.71
CA GLU A 321 -3.11 1.48 -25.82
C GLU A 321 -4.57 1.06 -25.81
N ILE A 322 -5.11 0.67 -26.97
CA ILE A 322 -6.46 0.09 -27.07
C ILE A 322 -6.53 -1.19 -26.23
N ALA A 323 -5.57 -2.10 -26.38
CA ALA A 323 -5.53 -3.35 -25.60
C ALA A 323 -5.44 -3.08 -24.09
N LYS A 324 -4.59 -2.12 -23.69
CA LYS A 324 -4.45 -1.69 -22.29
C LYS A 324 -5.76 -1.15 -21.72
N TYR A 325 -6.47 -0.30 -22.46
CA TYR A 325 -7.77 0.22 -22.03
C TYR A 325 -8.82 -0.90 -21.95
N LEU A 326 -8.93 -1.73 -22.99
CA LEU A 326 -9.93 -2.80 -23.04
C LEU A 326 -9.74 -3.87 -21.96
N LEU A 327 -8.51 -4.15 -21.53
CA LEU A 327 -8.21 -5.00 -20.38
C LEU A 327 -8.93 -4.52 -19.10
N THR A 328 -9.09 -3.21 -18.92
CA THR A 328 -9.81 -2.62 -17.78
C THR A 328 -11.32 -2.88 -17.82
N LYS A 329 -11.86 -3.22 -19.00
CA LYS A 329 -13.29 -3.48 -19.23
C LYS A 329 -13.64 -4.97 -19.21
N ILE A 330 -12.67 -5.86 -19.05
CA ILE A 330 -12.90 -7.30 -18.93
C ILE A 330 -13.70 -7.60 -17.66
N LYS A 331 -14.77 -8.38 -17.82
CA LYS A 331 -15.62 -8.88 -16.74
C LYS A 331 -15.36 -10.36 -16.50
N GLU A 332 -15.27 -10.74 -15.24
CA GLU A 332 -15.18 -12.14 -14.83
C GLU A 332 -16.54 -12.82 -15.02
N THR A 333 -16.52 -14.08 -15.45
CA THR A 333 -17.71 -14.91 -15.64
C THR A 333 -17.74 -16.04 -14.62
N ALA A 334 -18.94 -16.58 -14.38
CA ALA A 334 -19.08 -17.73 -13.50
C ALA A 334 -18.34 -18.94 -14.08
N ALA A 335 -17.38 -19.47 -13.32
CA ALA A 335 -16.74 -20.74 -13.61
C ALA A 335 -17.68 -21.91 -13.29
N ASP A 336 -17.46 -23.06 -13.94
CA ASP A 336 -18.11 -24.31 -13.55
C ASP A 336 -17.47 -24.83 -12.26
N LYS A 337 -18.20 -24.72 -11.15
CA LYS A 337 -17.73 -25.10 -9.81
C LYS A 337 -18.10 -26.55 -9.45
N THR A 338 -18.65 -27.31 -10.40
CA THR A 338 -18.92 -28.74 -10.20
C THR A 338 -17.66 -29.61 -10.31
N GLU A 339 -16.58 -29.07 -10.87
CA GLU A 339 -15.27 -29.69 -10.98
C GLU A 339 -14.21 -29.05 -10.05
N PHE A 340 -13.00 -29.60 -10.03
CA PHE A 340 -11.84 -29.03 -9.32
C PHE A 340 -11.14 -28.00 -10.21
N ALA A 341 -10.39 -27.07 -9.60
CA ALA A 341 -9.70 -26.02 -10.34
C ALA A 341 -8.65 -26.61 -11.32
N SER A 342 -8.00 -27.71 -10.96
CA SER A 342 -7.02 -28.39 -11.83
C SER A 342 -7.57 -28.94 -13.15
N SER A 343 -8.90 -29.05 -13.31
CA SER A 343 -9.51 -29.34 -14.62
C SER A 343 -9.12 -28.29 -15.67
N TYR A 344 -9.10 -27.00 -15.30
CA TYR A 344 -8.69 -25.89 -16.16
C TYR A 344 -7.19 -25.88 -16.43
N VAL A 345 -6.37 -26.30 -15.46
CA VAL A 345 -4.92 -26.48 -15.63
C VAL A 345 -4.64 -27.56 -16.67
N SER A 346 -5.36 -28.69 -16.58
CA SER A 346 -5.30 -29.78 -17.55
C SER A 346 -5.74 -29.34 -18.94
N ASP A 347 -6.84 -28.60 -19.05
CA ASP A 347 -7.32 -28.07 -20.33
C ASP A 347 -6.31 -27.13 -20.99
N PHE A 348 -5.65 -26.26 -20.22
CA PHE A 348 -4.63 -25.36 -20.74
C PHE A 348 -3.34 -26.09 -21.14
N TYR A 349 -2.68 -26.77 -20.20
CA TYR A 349 -1.34 -27.32 -20.46
C TYR A 349 -1.34 -28.63 -21.26
N ARG A 350 -2.35 -29.48 -21.08
CA ARG A 350 -2.37 -30.83 -21.69
C ARG A 350 -3.25 -30.89 -22.93
N ARG A 351 -4.29 -30.05 -23.03
CA ARG A 351 -5.18 -30.00 -24.20
C ARG A 351 -4.98 -28.76 -25.07
N ASN A 352 -4.10 -27.85 -24.68
CA ASN A 352 -3.80 -26.61 -25.39
C ASN A 352 -5.05 -25.75 -25.66
N ILE A 353 -5.98 -25.73 -24.68
CA ILE A 353 -7.21 -24.96 -24.75
C ILE A 353 -7.01 -23.62 -24.06
N ASN A 354 -7.28 -22.52 -24.76
CA ASN A 354 -7.33 -21.20 -24.15
C ASN A 354 -8.56 -21.10 -23.22
N VAL A 355 -8.33 -21.07 -21.90
CA VAL A 355 -9.41 -21.12 -20.90
C VAL A 355 -9.92 -19.73 -20.52
N ALA A 356 -9.10 -18.68 -20.66
CA ALA A 356 -9.42 -17.33 -20.21
C ALA A 356 -10.71 -16.78 -20.85
N PRO A 357 -11.01 -16.98 -22.15
CA PRO A 357 -12.27 -16.53 -22.76
C PRO A 357 -13.55 -17.07 -22.10
N THR A 358 -13.46 -18.19 -21.37
CA THR A 358 -14.60 -18.77 -20.63
C THR A 358 -14.77 -18.20 -19.23
N LEU A 359 -13.73 -17.56 -18.68
CA LEU A 359 -13.63 -17.08 -17.30
C LEU A 359 -13.53 -15.55 -17.19
N ALA A 360 -13.09 -14.90 -18.27
CA ALA A 360 -12.86 -13.47 -18.35
C ALA A 360 -13.23 -12.98 -19.75
N LYS A 361 -14.32 -12.22 -19.87
CA LYS A 361 -14.87 -11.78 -21.15
C LYS A 361 -14.82 -10.27 -21.32
N LEU A 362 -14.36 -9.83 -22.49
CA LEU A 362 -14.58 -8.48 -22.97
C LEU A 362 -16.04 -8.35 -23.43
N PRO A 363 -16.78 -7.29 -23.02
CA PRO A 363 -18.13 -7.02 -23.51
C PRO A 363 -18.19 -6.92 -25.04
N ASP A 364 -19.26 -7.43 -25.64
CA ASP A 364 -19.39 -7.55 -27.10
C ASP A 364 -19.43 -6.19 -27.82
N GLU A 365 -19.85 -5.13 -27.14
CA GLU A 365 -19.88 -3.76 -27.68
C GLU A 365 -18.50 -3.26 -28.10
N PHE A 366 -17.44 -3.69 -27.39
CA PHE A 366 -16.06 -3.34 -27.73
C PHE A 366 -15.52 -4.22 -28.86
N LYS A 367 -15.88 -5.52 -28.88
CA LYS A 367 -15.48 -6.42 -29.98
C LYS A 367 -16.03 -5.98 -31.33
N LYS A 368 -17.27 -5.50 -31.37
CA LYS A 368 -17.92 -5.00 -32.59
C LYS A 368 -17.40 -3.63 -33.03
N ALA A 369 -17.00 -2.79 -32.08
CA ALA A 369 -16.59 -1.42 -32.34
C ALA A 369 -15.24 -1.29 -33.07
N TYR A 370 -14.30 -2.20 -32.81
CA TYR A 370 -13.00 -2.24 -33.48
C TYR A 370 -12.97 -3.27 -34.62
N GLY A 371 -14.13 -3.51 -35.24
CA GLY A 371 -14.51 -4.67 -36.07
C GLY A 371 -13.71 -5.03 -37.32
N ALA A 372 -12.46 -4.60 -37.45
CA ALA A 372 -11.48 -5.14 -38.41
C ALA A 372 -10.42 -6.04 -37.72
N ASP A 373 -10.18 -5.87 -36.43
CA ASP A 373 -9.13 -6.60 -35.69
C ASP A 373 -9.73 -7.75 -34.87
N ILE A 374 -9.03 -8.89 -34.79
CA ILE A 374 -9.47 -10.01 -33.95
C ILE A 374 -9.04 -9.71 -32.51
N ILE A 375 -10.01 -9.40 -31.66
CA ILE A 375 -9.79 -9.10 -30.24
C ILE A 375 -10.23 -10.29 -29.39
N TYR A 376 -9.30 -10.85 -28.63
CA TYR A 376 -9.57 -11.99 -27.77
C TYR A 376 -8.70 -11.96 -26.50
N VAL A 377 -9.10 -12.76 -25.51
CA VAL A 377 -8.40 -12.87 -24.24
C VAL A 377 -7.52 -14.10 -24.30
N ASP A 378 -6.22 -13.94 -24.07
CA ASP A 378 -5.23 -15.01 -24.10
C ASP A 378 -4.86 -15.47 -22.70
N THR A 379 -5.00 -16.77 -22.43
CA THR A 379 -4.42 -17.38 -21.25
C THR A 379 -2.90 -17.40 -21.35
N ILE A 380 -2.23 -16.84 -20.33
CA ILE A 380 -0.77 -16.88 -20.18
C ILE A 380 -0.37 -18.04 -19.26
N SER A 381 -1.00 -18.14 -18.09
CA SER A 381 -0.80 -19.26 -17.18
C SER A 381 -2.07 -19.56 -16.39
N VAL A 382 -2.16 -20.82 -15.95
CA VAL A 382 -3.25 -21.32 -15.14
C VAL A 382 -2.66 -22.19 -14.05
N LYS A 383 -2.94 -21.89 -12.79
CA LYS A 383 -2.54 -22.72 -11.65
C LYS A 383 -3.75 -23.00 -10.78
N ALA A 384 -3.71 -24.12 -10.08
CA ALA A 384 -4.79 -24.54 -9.20
C ALA A 384 -4.26 -24.73 -7.79
N ASN A 385 -5.13 -24.41 -6.84
CA ASN A 385 -5.02 -24.83 -5.47
C ASN A 385 -6.24 -25.68 -5.14
N ASP A 386 -6.11 -26.98 -5.38
CA ASP A 386 -7.21 -27.90 -5.13
C ASP A 386 -7.43 -28.13 -3.63
N ILE A 387 -6.49 -27.76 -2.75
CA ILE A 387 -6.70 -27.80 -1.29
C ILE A 387 -7.66 -26.68 -0.85
N THR A 388 -7.45 -25.46 -1.35
CA THR A 388 -8.28 -24.30 -1.00
C THR A 388 -9.49 -24.11 -1.92
N GLY A 389 -9.55 -24.79 -3.06
CA GLY A 389 -10.62 -24.69 -4.06
C GLY A 389 -10.51 -23.41 -4.89
N GLU A 390 -9.30 -23.07 -5.30
CA GLU A 390 -8.97 -21.82 -5.99
C GLU A 390 -8.27 -22.08 -7.34
N LEU A 391 -8.62 -21.25 -8.33
CA LEU A 391 -7.97 -21.20 -9.64
C LEU A 391 -7.29 -19.85 -9.80
N HIS A 392 -6.00 -19.84 -10.08
CA HIS A 392 -5.24 -18.64 -10.38
C HIS A 392 -5.01 -18.56 -11.89
N LEU A 393 -5.51 -17.49 -12.51
CA LEU A 393 -5.50 -17.30 -13.94
C LEU A 393 -4.75 -16.01 -14.28
N GLN A 394 -3.69 -16.13 -15.06
CA GLN A 394 -3.06 -14.98 -15.74
C GLN A 394 -3.48 -14.94 -17.20
N TYR A 395 -3.88 -13.75 -17.64
CA TYR A 395 -4.30 -13.51 -19.01
C TYR A 395 -3.93 -12.11 -19.50
N CYS A 396 -3.87 -11.94 -20.80
CA CYS A 396 -3.81 -10.63 -21.44
C CYS A 396 -4.91 -10.51 -22.50
N LEU A 397 -5.12 -9.30 -23.00
CA LEU A 397 -5.94 -9.06 -24.17
C LEU A 397 -5.01 -8.93 -25.38
N THR A 398 -5.31 -9.71 -26.41
CA THR A 398 -4.57 -9.71 -27.68
C THR A 398 -5.44 -9.08 -28.77
N ILE A 399 -4.83 -8.17 -29.52
CA ILE A 399 -5.39 -7.60 -30.74
C ILE A 399 -4.53 -8.08 -31.91
N GLU A 400 -5.13 -8.86 -32.79
CA GLU A 400 -4.52 -9.30 -34.04
C GLU A 400 -4.93 -8.38 -35.19
N LYS A 401 -3.94 -7.81 -35.87
CA LYS A 401 -4.11 -6.97 -37.06
C LYS A 401 -3.19 -7.46 -38.17
N GLY A 402 -3.77 -8.18 -39.13
CA GLY A 402 -2.97 -8.88 -40.14
C GLY A 402 -2.09 -9.96 -39.50
N SER A 403 -0.78 -9.88 -39.69
CA SER A 403 0.20 -10.80 -39.07
C SER A 403 0.75 -10.32 -37.73
N GLU A 404 0.41 -9.10 -37.30
CA GLU A 404 0.92 -8.50 -36.07
C GLU A 404 -0.01 -8.77 -34.88
N LYS A 405 0.60 -9.03 -33.72
CA LYS A 405 -0.09 -9.24 -32.44
C LYS A 405 0.32 -8.16 -31.46
N TYR A 406 -0.66 -7.50 -30.89
CA TYR A 406 -0.49 -6.49 -29.87
C TYR A 406 -1.08 -7.01 -28.57
N HIS A 407 -0.31 -6.98 -27.49
CA HIS A 407 -0.72 -7.50 -26.20
C HIS A 407 -0.88 -6.37 -25.19
N SER A 408 -1.94 -6.45 -24.39
CA SER A 408 -2.04 -5.65 -23.17
C SER A 408 -1.00 -6.12 -22.13
N ALA A 409 -0.89 -5.38 -21.03
CA ALA A 409 -0.28 -5.91 -19.82
C ALA A 409 -1.00 -7.19 -19.35
N THR A 410 -0.29 -8.03 -18.59
CA THR A 410 -0.87 -9.21 -17.95
C THR A 410 -1.74 -8.80 -16.78
N LYS A 411 -2.89 -9.46 -16.64
CA LYS A 411 -3.78 -9.37 -15.49
C LYS A 411 -3.89 -10.74 -14.84
N GLU A 412 -3.84 -10.76 -13.52
CA GLU A 412 -4.06 -11.95 -12.71
C GLU A 412 -5.42 -11.88 -12.00
N THR A 413 -6.12 -12.99 -11.95
CA THR A 413 -7.32 -13.15 -11.13
C THR A 413 -7.29 -14.47 -10.37
N THR A 414 -7.94 -14.50 -9.22
CA THR A 414 -8.15 -15.70 -8.42
C THR A 414 -9.64 -15.98 -8.33
N ILE A 415 -10.07 -17.10 -8.91
CA ILE A 415 -11.45 -17.56 -8.90
C ILE A 415 -11.60 -18.59 -7.79
N LYS A 416 -12.51 -18.32 -6.85
CA LYS A 416 -12.71 -19.15 -5.66
C LYS A 416 -13.99 -19.99 -5.73
N GLY A 417 -14.02 -21.04 -4.93
CA GLY A 417 -15.21 -21.86 -4.68
C GLY A 417 -15.30 -23.11 -5.55
N PHE A 418 -14.18 -23.58 -6.10
CA PHE A 418 -14.09 -24.91 -6.69
C PHE A 418 -14.15 -25.99 -5.60
N LYS A 419 -14.35 -27.24 -6.01
CA LYS A 419 -14.24 -28.39 -5.10
C LYS A 419 -12.84 -28.46 -4.47
N LYS A 420 -12.79 -28.94 -3.22
CA LYS A 420 -11.57 -29.07 -2.43
C LYS A 420 -11.17 -30.52 -2.29
N VAL A 421 -9.86 -30.79 -2.34
CA VAL A 421 -9.29 -32.08 -1.97
C VAL A 421 -8.97 -32.03 -0.48
N ASP A 422 -9.72 -32.83 0.26
CA ASP A 422 -9.60 -32.98 1.70
C ASP A 422 -9.43 -34.46 2.09
N GLU A 423 -9.39 -34.74 3.39
CA GLU A 423 -9.29 -36.10 3.91
C GLU A 423 -10.44 -37.01 3.43
N ASN A 424 -11.65 -36.45 3.28
CA ASN A 424 -12.80 -37.19 2.77
C ASN A 424 -12.60 -37.58 1.30
N THR A 425 -12.05 -36.67 0.51
CA THR A 425 -11.75 -36.88 -0.91
C THR A 425 -10.76 -38.03 -1.08
N ILE A 426 -9.69 -38.06 -0.28
CA ILE A 426 -8.67 -39.13 -0.37
C ILE A 426 -9.06 -40.42 0.39
N ARG A 427 -10.16 -40.41 1.17
CA ARG A 427 -10.61 -41.57 1.96
C ARG A 427 -10.92 -42.78 1.08
N ASN A 428 -11.37 -42.58 -0.15
CA ASN A 428 -11.79 -43.68 -1.03
C ASN A 428 -10.64 -44.32 -1.82
N PHE A 429 -9.41 -43.86 -1.63
CA PHE A 429 -8.22 -44.43 -2.26
C PHE A 429 -7.63 -45.54 -1.39
N THR A 430 -7.49 -46.75 -1.91
CA THR A 430 -7.07 -47.91 -1.11
C THR A 430 -6.02 -48.74 -1.85
N VAL A 431 -5.38 -49.66 -1.12
CA VAL A 431 -4.39 -50.59 -1.67
C VAL A 431 -4.89 -52.00 -1.39
N GLY A 432 -4.86 -52.88 -2.38
CA GLY A 432 -5.29 -54.26 -2.22
C GLY A 432 -4.40 -55.22 -3.02
N PRO A 433 -4.47 -56.52 -2.74
CA PRO A 433 -3.75 -57.51 -3.52
C PRO A 433 -4.32 -57.59 -4.94
N LYS A 434 -3.46 -57.87 -5.94
CA LYS A 434 -3.93 -58.20 -7.29
C LYS A 434 -4.80 -59.45 -7.26
N VAL A 435 -6.06 -59.34 -7.71
CA VAL A 435 -7.05 -60.43 -7.64
C VAL A 435 -6.61 -61.67 -8.42
N SER A 436 -5.87 -61.50 -9.52
CA SER A 436 -5.30 -62.58 -10.32
C SER A 436 -4.22 -63.42 -9.60
N GLU A 437 -3.71 -62.97 -8.46
CA GLU A 437 -2.64 -63.62 -7.71
C GLU A 437 -3.08 -64.25 -6.38
N LEU A 438 -4.36 -64.12 -6.00
CA LEU A 438 -4.86 -64.65 -4.73
C LEU A 438 -4.83 -66.20 -4.65
N SER A 439 -4.80 -66.88 -5.79
CA SER A 439 -4.58 -68.33 -5.94
C SER A 439 -3.18 -68.69 -6.42
N ASP A 440 -2.27 -67.72 -6.57
CA ASP A 440 -0.89 -67.95 -6.98
C ASP A 440 -0.11 -68.60 -5.82
N GLN A 441 0.65 -69.66 -6.12
CA GLN A 441 1.53 -70.32 -5.17
C GLN A 441 2.51 -69.34 -4.53
N GLN A 442 2.88 -68.26 -5.22
CA GLN A 442 3.74 -67.21 -4.69
C GLN A 442 3.08 -66.46 -3.53
N TRP A 443 1.77 -66.17 -3.62
CA TRP A 443 1.03 -65.44 -2.59
C TRP A 443 0.76 -66.30 -1.35
N LEU A 444 0.44 -67.59 -1.57
CA LEU A 444 0.31 -68.57 -0.49
C LEU A 444 1.63 -68.78 0.26
N LYS A 445 2.75 -68.88 -0.47
CA LYS A 445 4.08 -68.96 0.13
C LYS A 445 4.42 -67.71 0.95
N LEU A 446 4.08 -66.52 0.46
CA LEU A 446 4.32 -65.26 1.16
C LEU A 446 3.57 -65.20 2.50
N LYS A 447 2.30 -65.60 2.51
CA LYS A 447 1.50 -65.70 3.75
C LYS A 447 2.08 -66.71 4.74
N ALA A 448 2.51 -67.88 4.25
CA ALA A 448 3.14 -68.90 5.07
C ALA A 448 4.48 -68.43 5.68
N ASP A 449 5.30 -67.71 4.92
CA ASP A 449 6.55 -67.12 5.40
C ASP A 449 6.31 -66.11 6.52
N ILE A 450 5.25 -65.30 6.44
CA ILE A 450 4.86 -64.35 7.49
C ILE A 450 4.38 -65.10 8.75
N LYS A 451 3.56 -66.14 8.58
CA LYS A 451 3.11 -67.00 9.69
C LYS A 451 4.31 -67.62 10.41
N LYS A 452 5.25 -68.19 9.65
CA LYS A 452 6.47 -68.79 10.19
C LYS A 452 7.30 -67.77 10.96
N LEU A 453 7.50 -66.56 10.42
CA LEU A 453 8.22 -65.50 11.14
C LEU A 453 7.54 -65.14 12.46
N TYR A 454 6.21 -65.05 12.50
CA TYR A 454 5.47 -64.78 13.73
C TYR A 454 5.63 -65.92 14.76
N GLU A 455 5.57 -67.17 14.32
CA GLU A 455 5.73 -68.36 15.16
C GLU A 455 7.17 -68.48 15.70
N ASP A 456 8.17 -68.30 14.83
CA ASP A 456 9.61 -68.33 15.17
C ASP A 456 9.98 -67.22 16.17
N ASN A 457 9.21 -66.12 16.24
CA ASN A 457 9.39 -65.02 17.18
C ASN A 457 8.51 -65.13 18.45
N GLY A 458 8.01 -66.32 18.76
CA GLY A 458 7.31 -66.62 20.01
C GLY A 458 5.86 -66.14 20.04
N SER A 459 5.23 -65.87 18.89
CA SER A 459 3.80 -65.54 18.78
C SER A 459 3.34 -64.34 19.64
N LYS A 460 4.19 -63.34 19.84
CA LYS A 460 3.90 -62.21 20.73
C LYS A 460 2.79 -61.30 20.20
N PRO A 461 1.86 -60.79 21.03
CA PRO A 461 0.77 -59.90 20.59
C PRO A 461 1.22 -58.58 19.94
N ASP A 462 2.40 -58.09 20.32
CA ASP A 462 3.01 -56.86 19.81
C ASP A 462 4.02 -57.10 18.67
N PHE A 463 4.08 -58.31 18.12
CA PHE A 463 4.97 -58.64 17.01
C PHE A 463 4.69 -57.74 15.80
N LYS A 464 5.76 -57.25 15.18
CA LYS A 464 5.73 -56.44 13.97
C LYS A 464 6.87 -56.82 13.04
N ILE A 465 6.60 -56.73 11.75
CA ILE A 465 7.62 -56.83 10.71
C ILE A 465 7.94 -55.41 10.23
N THR A 466 9.07 -54.88 10.68
CA THR A 466 9.55 -53.52 10.37
C THR A 466 10.91 -53.51 9.66
N ASP A 467 11.61 -54.64 9.62
CA ASP A 467 12.90 -54.81 8.97
C ASP A 467 12.84 -54.51 7.47
N SER A 468 13.79 -53.75 6.94
CA SER A 468 13.76 -53.26 5.55
C SER A 468 13.88 -54.38 4.52
N ILE A 469 14.65 -55.44 4.81
CA ILE A 469 14.82 -56.60 3.91
C ILE A 469 13.53 -57.41 3.88
N GLN A 470 12.95 -57.71 5.03
CA GLN A 470 11.66 -58.41 5.14
C GLN A 470 10.53 -57.59 4.50
N LYS A 471 10.51 -56.27 4.72
CA LYS A 471 9.52 -55.39 4.09
C LYS A 471 9.63 -55.38 2.57
N ALA A 472 10.85 -55.25 2.03
CA ALA A 472 11.07 -55.31 0.59
C ALA A 472 10.63 -56.66 -0.01
N LYS A 473 10.92 -57.77 0.69
CA LYS A 473 10.46 -59.11 0.31
C LYS A 473 8.93 -59.19 0.25
N PHE A 474 8.22 -58.67 1.25
CA PHE A 474 6.77 -58.79 1.34
C PHE A 474 5.99 -57.74 0.53
N PHE A 475 6.65 -56.66 0.11
CA PHE A 475 6.06 -55.63 -0.76
C PHE A 475 6.37 -55.84 -2.25
N ARG A 476 7.46 -56.58 -2.57
CA ARG A 476 7.95 -56.91 -3.92
C ARG A 476 7.96 -55.73 -4.89
N TYR A 477 8.54 -54.63 -4.43
CA TYR A 477 8.97 -53.52 -5.28
C TYR A 477 10.52 -53.54 -5.29
N ALA A 478 11.14 -53.14 -6.41
CA ALA A 478 12.57 -53.34 -6.72
C ALA A 478 13.50 -53.37 -5.50
N ASN A 479 14.37 -54.39 -5.40
CA ASN A 479 15.21 -54.71 -4.23
C ASN A 479 15.72 -53.46 -3.50
N GLY A 480 15.22 -53.25 -2.27
CA GLY A 480 15.65 -52.18 -1.36
C GLY A 480 14.75 -50.95 -1.29
N ASN A 481 13.66 -50.86 -2.06
CA ASN A 481 12.74 -49.71 -2.01
C ASN A 481 11.38 -50.10 -1.38
N ASP A 482 11.00 -49.42 -0.29
CA ASP A 482 9.70 -49.61 0.38
C ASP A 482 8.61 -48.67 -0.16
N THR A 483 8.92 -47.90 -1.22
CA THR A 483 8.02 -46.91 -1.80
C THR A 483 7.73 -47.21 -3.28
N TRP A 484 6.44 -47.35 -3.60
CA TRP A 484 5.91 -47.49 -4.96
C TRP A 484 5.32 -46.17 -5.44
N ASN A 485 5.90 -45.56 -6.47
CA ASN A 485 5.31 -44.40 -7.13
C ASN A 485 4.23 -44.87 -8.12
N VAL A 486 2.98 -44.88 -7.70
CA VAL A 486 1.84 -45.36 -8.50
C VAL A 486 1.61 -44.45 -9.70
N ILE A 487 1.60 -43.14 -9.46
CA ILE A 487 1.38 -42.12 -10.47
C ILE A 487 2.51 -41.11 -10.34
N LYS A 488 3.06 -40.71 -11.48
CA LYS A 488 4.04 -39.64 -11.56
C LYS A 488 3.73 -38.78 -12.78
N GLU A 489 3.58 -37.49 -12.56
CA GLU A 489 3.56 -36.49 -13.63
C GLU A 489 4.91 -36.52 -14.37
N GLY A 490 4.87 -36.32 -15.69
CA GLY A 490 6.08 -36.28 -16.48
C GLY A 490 6.97 -35.09 -16.14
N THR A 491 8.08 -34.96 -16.86
CA THR A 491 9.07 -33.91 -16.63
C THR A 491 8.55 -32.49 -16.88
N THR A 492 7.51 -32.35 -17.70
CA THR A 492 6.80 -31.09 -17.96
C THR A 492 5.29 -31.26 -17.74
N ALA A 493 4.57 -30.18 -17.46
CA ALA A 493 3.10 -30.20 -17.34
C ALA A 493 2.37 -30.60 -18.63
N LYS A 494 3.09 -30.63 -19.78
CA LYS A 494 2.59 -31.12 -21.07
C LYS A 494 2.75 -32.63 -21.24
N ASP A 495 3.56 -33.26 -20.41
CA ASP A 495 3.84 -34.69 -20.53
C ASP A 495 2.67 -35.51 -19.97
N ALA A 496 2.41 -36.67 -20.59
CA ALA A 496 1.44 -37.61 -20.07
C ALA A 496 1.88 -38.13 -18.70
N SER A 497 0.91 -38.31 -17.79
CA SER A 497 1.20 -38.90 -16.49
C SER A 497 1.48 -40.40 -16.66
N VAL A 498 2.51 -40.89 -15.98
CA VAL A 498 2.88 -42.30 -15.97
C VAL A 498 2.17 -43.00 -14.82
N TYR A 499 1.56 -44.15 -15.12
CA TYR A 499 1.05 -45.08 -14.11
C TYR A 499 1.99 -46.28 -14.05
N THR A 500 2.52 -46.57 -12.87
CA THR A 500 3.43 -47.70 -12.64
C THR A 500 2.72 -48.76 -11.84
N GLU A 501 2.77 -50.01 -12.30
CA GLU A 501 2.21 -51.13 -11.56
C GLU A 501 3.20 -51.68 -10.52
N ASN A 502 2.66 -52.21 -9.42
CA ASN A 502 3.41 -53.04 -8.47
C ASN A 502 3.22 -54.51 -8.83
N GLY A 503 4.16 -55.38 -8.43
CA GLY A 503 4.07 -56.82 -8.69
C GLY A 503 2.87 -57.48 -8.02
N HIS A 504 2.57 -57.11 -6.77
CA HIS A 504 1.61 -57.81 -5.92
C HIS A 504 0.41 -56.97 -5.48
N TRP A 505 0.57 -55.65 -5.53
CA TRP A 505 -0.42 -54.71 -5.04
C TRP A 505 -1.06 -53.94 -6.19
N GLU A 506 -2.35 -53.65 -6.04
CA GLU A 506 -3.17 -52.80 -6.88
C GLU A 506 -3.61 -51.58 -6.07
N PHE A 507 -3.67 -50.43 -6.75
CA PHE A 507 -4.19 -49.19 -6.20
C PHE A 507 -5.62 -49.02 -6.69
N PHE A 508 -6.54 -48.67 -5.79
CA PHE A 508 -7.97 -48.60 -6.06
C PHE A 508 -8.55 -47.25 -5.71
N THR A 509 -9.54 -46.80 -6.48
CA THR A 509 -10.35 -45.60 -6.24
C THR A 509 -11.82 -46.00 -6.22
N ASN A 510 -12.53 -45.73 -5.12
CA ASN A 510 -13.94 -46.14 -4.94
C ASN A 510 -14.17 -47.65 -5.22
N GLY A 511 -13.19 -48.50 -4.95
CA GLY A 511 -13.25 -49.95 -5.20
C GLY A 511 -12.98 -50.40 -6.64
N VAL A 512 -12.73 -49.47 -7.58
CA VAL A 512 -12.31 -49.74 -8.96
C VAL A 512 -10.80 -49.58 -9.07
N LYS A 513 -10.15 -50.26 -10.03
CA LYS A 513 -8.70 -50.11 -10.24
C LYS A 513 -8.39 -48.66 -10.62
N ALA A 514 -7.43 -48.05 -9.92
CA ALA A 514 -7.04 -46.67 -10.17
C ALA A 514 -6.54 -46.43 -11.61
N SER A 515 -5.98 -47.46 -12.26
CA SER A 515 -5.58 -47.41 -13.66
C SER A 515 -6.74 -47.21 -14.64
N GLU A 516 -7.96 -47.62 -14.26
CA GLU A 516 -9.18 -47.48 -15.06
C GLU A 516 -9.87 -46.14 -14.80
N ASP A 517 -9.73 -45.61 -13.58
CA ASP A 517 -10.31 -44.32 -13.16
C ASP A 517 -9.39 -43.11 -13.45
N PHE A 518 -8.09 -43.34 -13.62
CA PHE A 518 -7.10 -42.29 -13.88
C PHE A 518 -6.93 -42.01 -15.39
N ASN A 519 -7.26 -40.80 -15.80
CA ASN A 519 -7.00 -40.33 -17.16
C ASN A 519 -5.54 -39.88 -17.29
N ARG A 520 -4.68 -40.73 -17.86
CA ARG A 520 -3.24 -40.46 -18.06
C ARG A 520 -2.96 -39.23 -18.94
N GLN A 521 -3.78 -39.00 -19.96
CA GLN A 521 -3.62 -37.86 -20.88
C GLN A 521 -3.93 -36.53 -20.18
N ARG A 522 -4.91 -36.52 -19.27
CA ARG A 522 -5.32 -35.32 -18.54
C ARG A 522 -4.67 -35.17 -17.16
N GLY A 523 -4.15 -36.25 -16.59
CA GLY A 523 -3.57 -36.26 -15.24
C GLY A 523 -4.61 -36.17 -14.12
N LEU A 524 -5.86 -36.63 -14.36
CA LEU A 524 -7.00 -36.45 -13.46
C LEU A 524 -7.66 -37.82 -13.11
N PHE A 525 -8.23 -37.95 -11.91
CA PHE A 525 -9.10 -39.06 -11.48
C PHE A 525 -10.60 -38.79 -11.74
N ASN A 526 -11.50 -39.78 -11.73
CA ASN A 526 -12.92 -39.55 -12.10
C ASN A 526 -14.02 -40.12 -11.16
N MET A 527 -14.21 -39.46 -10.02
CA MET A 527 -15.52 -38.91 -9.60
C MET A 527 -15.41 -37.44 -9.10
N SER A 528 -14.19 -36.92 -9.11
CA SER A 528 -13.79 -35.67 -8.46
C SER A 528 -12.48 -35.24 -9.14
N LYS A 529 -12.56 -34.70 -10.36
CA LYS A 529 -11.43 -34.47 -11.29
C LYS A 529 -10.33 -33.53 -10.79
N PHE A 530 -9.60 -33.91 -9.74
CA PHE A 530 -8.42 -33.23 -9.23
C PHE A 530 -7.14 -33.82 -9.84
N GLN A 531 -6.11 -32.99 -9.98
CA GLN A 531 -4.80 -33.37 -10.50
C GLN A 531 -3.89 -33.80 -9.36
N VAL A 532 -3.12 -34.85 -9.64
CA VAL A 532 -2.02 -35.29 -8.78
C VAL A 532 -0.71 -35.15 -9.54
N LYS A 533 0.30 -34.59 -8.87
CA LYS A 533 1.67 -34.60 -9.38
C LYS A 533 2.31 -35.96 -9.15
N THR A 534 2.17 -36.48 -7.93
CA THR A 534 2.67 -37.81 -7.57
C THR A 534 1.68 -38.49 -6.63
N VAL A 535 1.43 -39.77 -6.87
CA VAL A 535 0.84 -40.66 -5.86
C VAL A 535 1.88 -41.73 -5.54
N SER A 536 2.30 -41.79 -4.29
CA SER A 536 3.25 -42.80 -3.82
C SER A 536 2.70 -43.58 -2.64
N ILE A 537 3.00 -44.87 -2.60
CA ILE A 537 2.60 -45.78 -1.53
C ILE A 537 3.87 -46.26 -0.85
N LYS A 538 4.03 -45.89 0.41
CA LYS A 538 5.07 -46.43 1.27
C LYS A 538 4.54 -47.60 2.07
N PHE A 539 5.25 -48.71 2.06
CA PHE A 539 4.98 -49.85 2.94
C PHE A 539 5.64 -49.64 4.30
N VAL A 540 4.83 -49.52 5.35
CA VAL A 540 5.28 -49.13 6.68
C VAL A 540 5.71 -50.33 7.48
N GLU A 541 4.79 -51.28 7.70
CA GLU A 541 5.00 -52.47 8.53
C GLU A 541 3.91 -53.53 8.28
N ILE A 542 4.15 -54.74 8.77
CA ILE A 542 3.08 -55.73 9.05
C ILE A 542 2.91 -55.80 10.55
N SER A 543 1.69 -55.64 11.05
CA SER A 543 1.41 -55.65 12.48
C SER A 543 0.00 -56.16 12.80
N ASN A 544 -0.44 -55.99 14.04
CA ASN A 544 -1.77 -56.39 14.52
C ASN A 544 -2.08 -57.88 14.32
N PHE A 545 -1.10 -58.73 14.66
CA PHE A 545 -1.23 -60.17 14.60
C PHE A 545 -2.26 -60.66 15.63
N ARG A 546 -3.27 -61.39 15.17
CA ARG A 546 -4.40 -61.83 16.00
C ARG A 546 -4.94 -63.17 15.53
N LYS A 547 -5.19 -64.08 16.46
CA LYS A 547 -5.82 -65.38 16.16
C LYS A 547 -7.34 -65.24 16.26
N ARG A 548 -8.06 -65.62 15.19
CA ARG A 548 -9.54 -65.65 15.15
C ARG A 548 -10.00 -66.83 14.29
N ASN A 549 -10.92 -67.64 14.79
CA ASN A 549 -11.49 -68.79 14.06
C ASN A 549 -10.42 -69.73 13.46
N ASN A 550 -9.39 -70.08 14.25
CA ASN A 550 -8.23 -70.89 13.83
C ASN A 550 -7.35 -70.30 12.71
N LEU A 551 -7.57 -69.03 12.33
CA LEU A 551 -6.75 -68.31 11.36
C LEU A 551 -5.88 -67.27 12.06
N LEU A 552 -4.67 -67.06 11.55
CA LEU A 552 -3.82 -65.96 11.95
C LEU A 552 -4.10 -64.76 11.04
N TRP A 553 -4.65 -63.71 11.62
CA TRP A 553 -4.88 -62.43 10.94
C TRP A 553 -3.74 -61.46 11.23
N PHE A 554 -3.42 -60.62 10.26
CA PHE A 554 -2.41 -59.57 10.36
C PHE A 554 -2.73 -58.45 9.37
N ASP A 555 -2.22 -57.25 9.63
CA ASP A 555 -2.52 -56.07 8.81
C ASP A 555 -1.25 -55.56 8.12
N TYR A 556 -1.35 -55.30 6.82
CA TYR A 556 -0.36 -54.52 6.09
C TYR A 556 -0.67 -53.05 6.29
N ILE A 557 0.30 -52.31 6.81
CA ILE A 557 0.17 -50.87 7.03
C ILE A 557 0.86 -50.13 5.88
N PHE A 558 0.09 -49.36 5.14
CA PHE A 558 0.52 -48.51 4.05
C PHE A 558 0.36 -47.04 4.41
N GLU A 559 1.22 -46.21 3.83
CA GLU A 559 1.10 -44.77 3.82
C GLU A 559 0.99 -44.30 2.36
N ILE A 560 -0.19 -43.83 1.97
CA ILE A 560 -0.49 -43.31 0.64
C ILE A 560 -0.27 -41.81 0.68
N ARG A 561 0.66 -41.29 -0.12
CA ARG A 561 1.01 -39.88 -0.22
C ARG A 561 0.51 -39.32 -1.54
N PHE A 562 -0.24 -38.23 -1.45
CA PHE A 562 -0.75 -37.46 -2.60
C PHE A 562 -0.04 -36.13 -2.63
N GLN A 563 0.83 -35.93 -3.61
CA GLN A 563 1.41 -34.63 -3.90
C GLN A 563 0.48 -33.89 -4.87
N LEU A 564 -0.13 -32.82 -4.38
CA LEU A 564 -1.14 -32.02 -5.07
C LEU A 564 -0.60 -30.63 -5.36
N HIS A 565 -1.03 -30.03 -6.46
CA HIS A 565 -0.75 -28.63 -6.73
C HIS A 565 -1.53 -27.75 -5.73
N SER A 566 -0.82 -26.81 -5.11
CA SER A 566 -1.35 -25.91 -4.10
C SER A 566 -0.81 -24.49 -4.30
N SER A 567 -0.72 -24.06 -5.56
CA SER A 567 -0.18 -22.74 -5.91
C SER A 567 -0.91 -21.62 -5.17
N SER A 568 -0.16 -20.59 -4.79
CA SER A 568 -0.68 -19.37 -4.17
C SER A 568 -1.03 -18.28 -5.21
N SER A 569 -0.49 -18.41 -6.42
CA SER A 569 -0.69 -17.50 -7.54
C SER A 569 -0.61 -18.25 -8.88
N ALA A 570 -0.85 -17.54 -9.98
CA ALA A 570 -0.71 -18.13 -11.32
C ALA A 570 0.76 -18.26 -11.77
N SER A 571 1.71 -17.70 -11.02
CA SER A 571 3.15 -17.69 -11.30
C SER A 571 3.98 -18.54 -10.34
N THR A 572 3.39 -19.05 -9.25
CA THR A 572 4.09 -19.89 -8.28
C THR A 572 3.74 -21.36 -8.47
N ASP A 573 4.77 -22.20 -8.47
CA ASP A 573 4.63 -23.65 -8.39
C ASP A 573 4.84 -24.09 -6.95
N GLU A 574 3.75 -24.43 -6.28
CA GLU A 574 3.75 -24.95 -4.92
C GLU A 574 3.00 -26.27 -4.88
N ASP A 575 3.48 -27.18 -4.03
CA ASP A 575 2.87 -28.49 -3.84
C ASP A 575 2.57 -28.72 -2.36
N THR A 576 1.45 -29.37 -2.09
CA THR A 576 1.08 -29.86 -0.77
C THR A 576 1.00 -31.38 -0.79
N THR A 577 1.50 -32.02 0.27
CA THR A 577 1.38 -33.48 0.42
C THR A 577 0.27 -33.81 1.41
N LEU A 578 -0.75 -34.54 0.97
CA LEU A 578 -1.70 -35.20 1.84
C LEU A 578 -1.26 -36.66 2.09
N ILE A 579 -1.41 -37.12 3.32
CA ILE A 579 -0.98 -38.45 3.74
C ILE A 579 -2.18 -39.21 4.29
N LYS A 580 -2.43 -40.40 3.74
CA LYS A 580 -3.42 -41.35 4.25
C LYS A 580 -2.72 -42.61 4.76
N LYS A 581 -2.95 -42.97 6.01
CA LYS A 581 -2.61 -44.30 6.53
C LYS A 581 -3.72 -45.28 6.19
N PHE A 582 -3.35 -46.46 5.70
CA PHE A 582 -4.30 -47.50 5.30
C PHE A 582 -3.83 -48.86 5.79
N ALA A 583 -4.74 -49.62 6.39
CA ALA A 583 -4.48 -50.98 6.86
C ALA A 583 -5.25 -51.97 5.98
N TYR A 584 -4.55 -52.94 5.39
CA TYR A 584 -5.17 -54.05 4.68
C TYR A 584 -5.05 -55.33 5.52
N SER A 585 -6.18 -55.86 6.00
CA SER A 585 -6.19 -57.09 6.79
C SER A 585 -6.11 -58.33 5.91
N MET A 586 -5.20 -59.23 6.26
CA MET A 586 -5.03 -60.54 5.65
C MET A 586 -5.12 -61.64 6.70
N TRP A 587 -5.34 -62.87 6.24
CA TRP A 587 -5.32 -64.07 7.07
C TRP A 587 -4.60 -65.23 6.37
N VAL A 588 -4.06 -66.13 7.20
CA VAL A 588 -3.36 -67.37 6.84
C VAL A 588 -3.71 -68.51 7.78
#